data_AF-A0A0A2DYH8-F1
#
_entry.id   AF-A0A0A2DYH8-F1
#
_cell.length_a   1.000
_cell.length_b   1.000
_cell.length_c   1.000
_cell.angle_alpha   90.00
_cell.angle_beta   90.00
_cell.angle_gamma   90.00
#
_symmetry.space_group_name_H-M   'P 1'
#
loop_
_entity.id
_entity.type
_entity.pdbx_description
1 polymer ?
#
loop_
_entity_poly.entity_id
_entity_poly.type
_entity_poly.pdbx_seq_one_letter_code
_entity_poly.pdbx_strand_id
1 'polypeptide(L)'
;MFGVWWLMGNLEGWGGPVSDTLIEQQKELQQKILERMRELGIEPVMQGFYGMVPTTLKDKLSAGIIPQGRGAGGFQRPDFLLPTDPNFKRVAQIYYQEMKRLYGNDLRHFGGDPFHEGGNSSGVDVALASSAIQKEMMQAFPQSCWVLQRWGENPGTKLLQGLDKRHELVIELFGENTDNWERRKGYEDTPFLRCNVSNFGEKNGLYGKLKASEPKHRTTSR
;
A
#
# COMPACT_ATOMS: atom_id res chain seq x y z
N MET A 1 18.27 4.02 -4.59
CA MET A 1 17.89 3.19 -5.74
C MET A 1 16.93 2.03 -5.39
N PHE A 2 16.82 1.56 -4.13
CA PHE A 2 15.95 0.42 -3.76
C PHE A 2 14.69 0.80 -2.95
N GLY A 3 14.45 2.09 -2.71
CA GLY A 3 13.39 2.56 -1.79
C GLY A 3 11.98 2.11 -2.17
N VAL A 4 11.66 2.01 -3.47
CA VAL A 4 10.33 1.56 -3.94
C VAL A 4 10.08 0.10 -3.52
N TRP A 5 11.05 -0.78 -3.73
CA TRP A 5 10.96 -2.20 -3.33
C TRP A 5 10.96 -2.39 -1.82
N TRP A 6 11.66 -1.53 -1.08
CA TRP A 6 11.60 -1.49 0.38
C TRP A 6 10.21 -1.09 0.89
N LEU A 7 9.60 -0.03 0.34
CA LEU A 7 8.26 0.41 0.70
C LEU A 7 7.16 -0.58 0.34
N MET A 8 7.34 -1.39 -0.72
CA MET A 8 6.41 -2.48 -1.06
C MET A 8 6.62 -3.74 -0.21
N GLY A 9 7.58 -3.75 0.73
CA GLY A 9 7.88 -4.89 1.59
C GLY A 9 8.51 -6.07 0.85
N ASN A 10 9.22 -5.81 -0.25
CA ASN A 10 9.88 -6.82 -1.07
C ASN A 10 11.35 -7.07 -0.65
N LEU A 11 11.97 -6.15 0.11
CA LEU A 11 13.32 -6.31 0.64
C LEU A 11 13.54 -5.55 1.96
N GLU A 12 14.49 -6.02 2.77
CA GLU A 12 15.07 -5.29 3.90
C GLU A 12 16.61 -5.31 3.87
N GLY A 13 17.25 -4.29 4.46
CA GLY A 13 18.70 -4.22 4.68
C GLY A 13 19.58 -3.95 3.45
N TRP A 14 19.10 -4.21 2.23
CA TRP A 14 19.92 -4.08 1.02
C TRP A 14 20.19 -2.63 0.62
N GLY A 15 21.46 -2.30 0.35
CA GLY A 15 21.89 -0.97 -0.08
C GLY A 15 21.94 0.07 1.05
N GLY A 16 21.78 -0.34 2.30
CA GLY A 16 21.96 0.50 3.49
C GLY A 16 23.32 0.31 4.19
N PRO A 17 23.51 0.92 5.38
CA PRO A 17 22.55 1.75 6.11
C PRO A 17 22.33 3.11 5.44
N VAL A 18 21.13 3.67 5.62
CA VAL A 18 20.82 5.05 5.23
C VAL A 18 21.40 5.99 6.28
N SER A 19 22.04 7.09 5.85
CA SER A 19 22.60 8.08 6.78
C SER A 19 21.52 8.95 7.42
N ASP A 20 21.75 9.40 8.65
CA ASP A 20 20.85 10.33 9.35
C ASP A 20 20.63 11.62 8.55
N THR A 21 21.67 12.12 7.86
CA THR A 21 21.56 13.27 6.97
C THR A 21 20.55 13.03 5.85
N LEU A 22 20.55 11.85 5.23
CA LEU A 22 19.61 11.54 4.16
C LEU A 22 18.19 11.42 4.71
N ILE A 23 18.00 10.83 5.90
CA ILE A 23 16.69 10.75 6.57
C ILE A 23 16.13 12.16 6.81
N GLU A 24 16.96 13.06 7.36
CA GLU A 24 16.57 14.44 7.64
C GLU A 24 16.21 15.20 6.35
N GLN A 25 17.03 15.07 5.31
CA GLN A 25 16.77 15.69 4.01
C GLN A 25 15.47 15.20 3.37
N GLN A 26 15.17 13.90 3.44
CA GLN A 26 13.91 13.37 2.91
C GLN A 26 12.70 13.84 3.72
N LYS A 27 12.83 13.96 5.05
CA LYS A 27 11.77 14.52 5.91
C LYS A 27 11.46 15.98 5.54
N GLU A 28 12.49 16.83 5.44
CA GLU A 28 12.31 18.23 5.04
C GLU A 28 11.71 18.36 3.64
N LEU A 29 12.16 17.53 2.69
CA LEU A 29 11.61 17.50 1.34
C LEU A 29 10.13 17.10 1.34
N GLN A 30 9.76 16.06 2.08
CA GLN A 30 8.37 15.61 2.20
C GLN A 30 7.48 16.73 2.75
N GLN A 31 7.95 17.47 3.75
CA GLN A 31 7.19 18.60 4.31
C GLN A 31 6.94 19.70 3.27
N LYS A 32 7.95 20.06 2.47
CA LYS A 32 7.81 21.03 1.36
C LYS A 32 6.85 20.54 0.27
N ILE A 33 6.88 19.25 -0.06
CA ILE A 33 5.95 18.64 -1.03
C ILE A 33 4.51 18.73 -0.51
N LEU A 34 4.28 18.36 0.75
CA LEU A 34 2.95 18.40 1.37
C LEU A 34 2.39 19.82 1.44
N GLU A 35 3.22 20.81 1.75
CA GLU A 35 2.84 22.22 1.72
C GLU A 35 2.40 22.65 0.32
N ARG A 36 3.19 22.36 -0.71
CA ARG A 36 2.82 22.69 -2.09
C ARG A 36 1.57 21.95 -2.57
N MET A 37 1.39 20.68 -2.20
CA MET A 37 0.18 19.92 -2.53
C MET A 37 -1.06 20.56 -1.90
N ARG A 38 -0.96 21.02 -0.65
CA ARG A 38 -2.02 21.74 0.05
C ARG A 38 -2.39 23.06 -0.64
N GLU A 39 -1.41 23.86 -1.06
CA GLU A 39 -1.64 25.09 -1.83
C GLU A 39 -2.40 24.84 -3.15
N LEU A 40 -2.20 23.67 -3.75
CA LEU A 40 -2.81 23.27 -5.01
C LEU A 40 -4.11 22.46 -4.85
N GLY A 41 -4.54 22.17 -3.63
CA GLY A 41 -5.70 21.31 -3.37
C GLY A 41 -5.50 19.84 -3.77
N ILE A 42 -4.25 19.36 -3.80
CA ILE A 42 -3.90 17.97 -4.12
C ILE A 42 -3.83 17.16 -2.83
N GLU A 43 -4.53 16.03 -2.79
CA GLU A 43 -4.48 15.11 -1.64
C GLU A 43 -3.37 14.07 -1.81
N PRO A 44 -2.40 13.98 -0.87
CA PRO A 44 -1.33 13.00 -0.95
C PRO A 44 -1.78 11.61 -0.53
N VAL A 45 -1.24 10.58 -1.19
CA VAL A 45 -1.29 9.20 -0.72
C VAL A 45 -0.03 8.94 0.13
N MET A 46 -0.22 8.82 1.44
CA MET A 46 0.84 8.53 2.40
C MET A 46 1.02 7.02 2.57
N GLN A 47 2.06 6.57 3.26
CA GLN A 47 2.19 5.14 3.57
C GLN A 47 1.31 4.78 4.77
N GLY A 48 0.55 3.70 4.64
CA GLY A 48 -0.18 3.08 5.73
C GLY A 48 0.69 2.05 6.45
N PHE A 49 0.42 1.82 7.73
CA PHE A 49 1.00 0.68 8.43
C PHE A 49 0.11 -0.55 8.28
N TYR A 50 0.57 -1.52 7.50
CA TYR A 50 -0.15 -2.75 7.19
C TYR A 50 0.51 -4.02 7.76
N GLY A 51 1.45 -3.87 8.70
CA GLY A 51 2.03 -4.99 9.46
C GLY A 51 3.46 -5.37 9.09
N MET A 52 4.08 -4.72 8.11
CA MET A 52 5.49 -4.98 7.77
C MET A 52 6.42 -4.50 8.88
N VAL A 53 7.26 -5.41 9.38
CA VAL A 53 8.21 -5.17 10.48
C VAL A 53 9.58 -5.80 10.16
N PRO A 54 10.69 -5.27 10.69
CA PRO A 54 12.01 -5.89 10.50
C PRO A 54 12.03 -7.34 11.02
N THR A 55 12.80 -8.20 10.37
CA THR A 55 12.95 -9.62 10.80
C THR A 55 13.51 -9.79 12.21
N THR A 56 14.14 -8.75 12.75
CA THR A 56 14.72 -8.68 14.10
C THR A 56 13.73 -8.21 15.16
N LEU A 57 12.49 -7.83 14.82
CA LEU A 57 11.50 -7.39 15.81
C LEU A 57 11.19 -8.49 16.83
N LYS A 58 11.18 -9.75 16.39
CA LYS A 58 10.96 -10.94 17.24
C LYS A 58 11.97 -11.08 18.38
N ASP A 59 13.16 -10.50 18.23
CA ASP A 59 14.22 -10.52 19.25
C ASP A 59 13.92 -9.55 20.40
N LYS A 60 13.02 -8.59 20.17
CA LYS A 60 12.65 -7.53 21.13
C LYS A 60 11.20 -7.61 21.59
N LEU A 61 10.34 -8.27 20.83
CA LEU A 61 8.91 -8.31 21.06
C LEU A 61 8.35 -9.70 20.79
N SER A 62 7.78 -10.32 21.82
CA SER A 62 7.00 -11.55 21.67
C SER A 62 5.62 -11.19 21.11
N ALA A 63 5.42 -11.47 19.82
CA ALA A 63 4.20 -11.20 19.08
C ALA A 63 4.01 -12.25 17.97
N GLY A 64 2.79 -12.37 17.47
CA GLY A 64 2.46 -13.15 16.28
C GLY A 64 3.11 -12.54 15.03
N ILE A 65 4.35 -12.93 14.74
CA ILE A 65 5.13 -12.48 13.59
C ILE A 65 5.30 -13.65 12.63
N ILE A 66 4.89 -13.45 11.37
CA ILE A 66 4.96 -14.45 10.32
C ILE A 66 6.17 -14.15 9.42
N PRO A 67 7.16 -15.05 9.37
CA PRO A 67 8.28 -14.91 8.47
C PRO A 67 7.83 -14.88 7.01
N GLN A 68 8.29 -13.88 6.27
CA GLN A 68 7.99 -13.76 4.84
C GLN A 68 9.07 -14.39 3.95
N GLY A 69 10.20 -14.77 4.55
CA GLY A 69 11.29 -15.44 3.85
C GLY A 69 11.93 -14.56 2.77
N ARG A 70 12.42 -15.20 1.70
CA ARG A 70 13.06 -14.51 0.58
C ARG A 70 12.08 -14.32 -0.58
N GLY A 71 12.02 -13.11 -1.11
CA GLY A 71 11.17 -12.73 -2.23
C GLY A 71 11.86 -12.86 -3.60
N ALA A 72 11.26 -12.25 -4.62
CA ALA A 72 11.84 -12.15 -5.95
C ALA A 72 13.26 -11.56 -5.89
N GLY A 73 14.20 -12.16 -6.63
CA GLY A 73 15.61 -11.75 -6.63
C GLY A 73 16.44 -12.23 -5.43
N GLY A 74 15.87 -13.05 -4.52
CA GLY A 74 16.61 -13.66 -3.41
C GLY A 74 16.80 -12.74 -2.19
N PHE A 75 16.15 -11.57 -2.18
CA PHE A 75 16.21 -10.62 -1.08
C PHE A 75 15.35 -11.07 0.11
N GLN A 76 15.85 -10.82 1.33
CA GLN A 76 15.08 -11.04 2.56
C GLN A 76 13.94 -10.03 2.62
N ARG A 77 12.71 -10.50 2.80
CA ARG A 77 11.54 -9.65 3.02
C ARG A 77 11.42 -9.30 4.51
N PRO A 78 10.88 -8.12 4.86
CA PRO A 78 10.43 -7.86 6.22
C PRO A 78 9.39 -8.90 6.65
N ASP A 79 9.33 -9.20 7.94
CA ASP A 79 8.34 -10.09 8.50
C ASP A 79 6.98 -9.40 8.65
N PHE A 80 5.92 -10.18 8.83
CA PHE A 80 4.56 -9.68 8.93
C PHE A 80 4.02 -9.83 10.35
N LEU A 81 3.85 -8.71 11.06
CA LEU A 81 3.16 -8.65 12.34
C LEU A 81 1.66 -8.85 12.10
N LEU A 82 1.10 -9.93 12.66
CA LEU A 82 -0.31 -10.27 12.54
C LEU A 82 -1.19 -9.12 13.03
N PRO A 83 -2.11 -8.59 12.19
CA PRO A 83 -2.99 -7.51 12.60
C PRO A 83 -3.93 -7.84 13.76
N THR A 84 -4.14 -9.13 14.01
CA THR A 84 -4.93 -9.65 15.13
C THR A 84 -4.15 -9.75 16.44
N ASP A 85 -2.83 -9.60 16.40
CA ASP A 85 -1.99 -9.57 17.60
C ASP A 85 -2.17 -8.23 18.35
N PRO A 86 -2.30 -8.23 19.69
CA PRO A 86 -2.43 -6.99 20.46
C PRO A 86 -1.30 -5.98 20.23
N ASN A 87 -0.10 -6.45 19.89
CA ASN A 87 1.04 -5.58 19.59
C ASN A 87 0.88 -4.83 18.26
N PHE A 88 0.08 -5.32 17.32
CA PHE A 88 -0.17 -4.61 16.06
C PHE A 88 -0.75 -3.23 16.32
N LYS A 89 -1.78 -3.15 17.16
CA LYS A 89 -2.38 -1.87 17.58
C LYS A 89 -1.34 -0.94 18.18
N ARG A 90 -0.48 -1.44 19.07
CA ARG A 90 0.57 -0.62 19.70
C ARG A 90 1.53 -0.04 18.66
N VAL A 91 2.01 -0.86 17.72
CA VAL A 91 2.94 -0.42 16.68
C VAL A 91 2.26 0.56 15.71
N ALA A 92 1.03 0.25 15.28
CA ALA A 92 0.23 1.11 14.41
C ALA A 92 -0.01 2.49 15.05
N GLN A 93 -0.34 2.53 16.34
CA GLN A 93 -0.54 3.79 17.06
C GLN A 93 0.73 4.65 17.09
N ILE A 94 1.89 4.05 17.39
CA ILE A 94 3.18 4.76 17.36
C ILE A 94 3.47 5.29 15.95
N TYR A 95 3.29 4.45 14.93
CA TYR A 95 3.49 4.82 13.53
C TYR A 95 2.65 6.04 13.13
N TYR A 96 1.34 6.00 13.39
CA TYR A 96 0.45 7.09 13.01
C TYR A 96 0.59 8.33 13.91
N GLN A 97 1.00 8.19 15.18
CA GLN A 97 1.34 9.32 16.04
C GLN A 97 2.55 10.10 15.49
N GLU A 98 3.61 9.39 15.12
CA GLU A 98 4.78 10.01 14.49
C GLU A 98 4.46 10.62 13.13
N MET A 99 3.61 9.95 12.33
CA MET A 99 3.11 10.49 11.07
C MET A 99 2.38 11.82 11.27
N LYS A 100 1.48 11.90 12.26
CA LYS A 100 0.80 13.16 12.62
C LYS A 100 1.78 14.24 13.06
N ARG A 101 2.74 13.87 13.91
CA ARG A 101 3.75 14.79 14.43
C ARG A 101 4.60 15.41 13.32
N LEU A 102 4.95 14.62 12.31
CA LEU A 102 5.85 15.03 11.22
C LEU A 102 5.13 15.72 10.05
N TYR A 103 3.95 15.23 9.69
CA TYR A 103 3.30 15.55 8.41
C TYR A 103 1.88 16.11 8.54
N GLY A 104 1.37 16.23 9.77
CA GLY A 104 0.04 16.77 10.03
C GLY A 104 -1.05 15.72 10.15
N ASN A 105 -2.23 16.19 10.53
CA ASN A 105 -3.39 15.41 10.94
C ASN A 105 -4.52 15.39 9.90
N ASP A 106 -4.33 16.03 8.75
CA ASP A 106 -5.33 16.16 7.68
C ASP A 106 -5.12 15.20 6.50
N LEU A 107 -4.26 14.19 6.70
CA LEU A 107 -3.99 13.14 5.72
C LEU A 107 -5.23 12.23 5.54
N ARG A 108 -5.59 11.97 4.29
CA ARG A 108 -6.81 11.24 3.91
C ARG A 108 -6.57 9.94 3.18
N HIS A 109 -5.45 9.78 2.48
CA HIS A 109 -5.19 8.60 1.66
C HIS A 109 -3.93 7.89 2.12
N PHE A 110 -4.01 6.56 2.28
CA PHE A 110 -2.89 5.74 2.72
C PHE A 110 -2.74 4.52 1.81
N GLY A 111 -1.58 4.36 1.18
CA GLY A 111 -1.23 3.20 0.38
C GLY A 111 -0.50 2.14 1.20
N GLY A 112 -0.57 0.88 0.77
CA GLY A 112 0.15 -0.21 1.42
C GLY A 112 -0.47 -1.55 1.09
N ASP A 113 0.30 -2.42 0.45
CA ASP A 113 -0.21 -3.66 -0.15
C ASP A 113 0.33 -4.88 0.62
N PRO A 114 -0.41 -5.41 1.60
CA PRO A 114 -0.02 -6.66 2.24
C PRO A 114 -0.01 -7.77 1.17
N PHE A 115 1.05 -8.58 1.18
CA PHE A 115 1.24 -9.67 0.22
C PHE A 115 1.42 -9.22 -1.25
N HIS A 116 1.94 -8.01 -1.48
CA HIS A 116 2.33 -7.56 -2.82
C HIS A 116 3.41 -8.49 -3.43
N GLU A 117 3.13 -8.98 -4.64
CA GLU A 117 3.99 -9.90 -5.41
C GLU A 117 4.44 -11.16 -4.63
N GLY A 118 3.60 -11.63 -3.71
CA GLY A 118 3.84 -12.85 -2.93
C GLY A 118 3.76 -12.60 -1.43
N GLY A 119 4.67 -13.21 -0.67
CA GLY A 119 4.57 -13.26 0.78
C GLY A 119 3.75 -14.46 1.25
N ASN A 120 3.85 -14.75 2.54
CA ASN A 120 3.26 -15.92 3.17
C ASN A 120 2.03 -15.51 3.99
N SER A 121 0.85 -15.86 3.50
CA SER A 121 -0.43 -15.70 4.20
C SER A 121 -0.90 -17.01 4.87
N SER A 122 -0.08 -18.06 4.89
CA SER A 122 -0.41 -19.31 5.54
C SER A 122 -0.64 -19.09 7.04
N GLY A 123 -1.81 -19.52 7.53
CA GLY A 123 -2.21 -19.31 8.91
C GLY A 123 -2.76 -17.90 9.21
N VAL A 124 -2.86 -17.02 8.22
CA VAL A 124 -3.50 -15.70 8.35
C VAL A 124 -4.96 -15.77 7.93
N ASP A 125 -5.86 -15.36 8.81
CA ASP A 125 -7.20 -14.97 8.38
C ASP A 125 -7.11 -13.60 7.69
N VAL A 126 -7.03 -13.63 6.36
CA VAL A 126 -6.80 -12.43 5.53
C VAL A 126 -7.92 -11.41 5.67
N ALA A 127 -9.17 -11.85 5.84
CA ALA A 127 -10.31 -10.93 5.98
C ALA A 127 -10.30 -10.25 7.36
N LEU A 128 -10.00 -11.01 8.41
CA LEU A 128 -9.85 -10.43 9.75
C LEU A 128 -8.63 -9.51 9.83
N ALA A 129 -7.53 -9.89 9.19
CA ALA A 129 -6.31 -9.09 9.11
C ALA A 129 -6.55 -7.75 8.39
N SER A 130 -7.20 -7.76 7.23
CA SER A 130 -7.51 -6.54 6.48
C SER A 130 -8.46 -5.63 7.25
N SER A 131 -9.48 -6.19 7.91
CA SER A 131 -10.38 -5.45 8.79
C SER A 131 -9.63 -4.75 9.93
N ALA A 132 -8.70 -5.45 10.58
CA ALA A 132 -7.90 -4.88 11.67
C ALA A 132 -6.95 -3.77 11.18
N ILE A 133 -6.33 -3.93 10.01
CA ILE A 133 -5.48 -2.88 9.41
C ILE A 133 -6.30 -1.62 9.12
N GLN A 134 -7.43 -1.75 8.41
CA GLN A 134 -8.29 -0.62 8.08
C GLN A 134 -8.81 0.07 9.34
N LYS A 135 -9.19 -0.72 10.35
CA LYS A 135 -9.67 -0.21 11.64
C LYS A 135 -8.62 0.63 12.36
N GLU A 136 -7.35 0.22 12.42
CA GLU A 136 -6.30 1.00 13.08
C GLU A 136 -5.92 2.25 12.28
N MET A 137 -5.95 2.17 10.94
CA MET A 137 -5.79 3.33 10.06
C MET A 137 -6.88 4.38 10.32
N MET A 138 -8.15 3.96 10.35
CA MET A 138 -9.29 4.84 10.60
C MET A 138 -9.35 5.35 12.05
N GLN A 139 -8.88 4.58 13.03
CA GLN A 139 -8.72 5.08 14.41
C GLN A 139 -7.74 6.25 14.47
N ALA A 140 -6.66 6.18 13.71
CA ALA A 140 -5.70 7.27 13.63
C ALA A 140 -6.23 8.43 12.78
N PHE A 141 -6.83 8.16 11.62
CA PHE A 141 -7.34 9.15 10.68
C PHE A 141 -8.79 8.80 10.31
N PRO A 142 -9.82 9.34 11.01
CA PRO A 142 -11.22 8.90 10.85
C PRO A 142 -11.82 8.98 9.45
N GLN A 143 -11.23 9.79 8.56
CA GLN A 143 -11.66 9.93 7.17
C GLN A 143 -10.69 9.25 6.18
N SER A 144 -9.81 8.37 6.68
CA SER A 144 -8.84 7.69 5.84
C SER A 144 -9.51 6.80 4.80
N CYS A 145 -8.96 6.81 3.60
CA CYS A 145 -9.18 5.83 2.55
C CYS A 145 -7.90 5.03 2.39
N TRP A 146 -8.02 3.70 2.47
CA TRP A 146 -6.93 2.80 2.13
C TRP A 146 -6.90 2.64 0.60
N VAL A 147 -5.72 2.84 0.01
CA VAL A 147 -5.49 2.78 -1.43
C VAL A 147 -4.68 1.53 -1.75
N LEU A 148 -5.31 0.57 -2.42
CA LEU A 148 -4.69 -0.72 -2.78
C LEU A 148 -4.32 -0.78 -4.25
N GLN A 149 -3.13 -1.26 -4.56
CA GLN A 149 -2.69 -1.50 -5.93
C GLN A 149 -3.19 -2.85 -6.42
N ARG A 150 -3.94 -2.81 -7.53
CA ARG A 150 -4.23 -4.03 -8.29
C ARG A 150 -3.00 -4.44 -9.08
N TRP A 151 -2.37 -5.55 -8.67
CA TRP A 151 -1.29 -6.20 -9.40
C TRP A 151 -1.23 -7.71 -9.09
N GLY A 152 -0.98 -8.56 -10.10
CA GLY A 152 -0.86 -10.01 -9.91
C GLY A 152 -2.16 -10.67 -9.44
N GLU A 153 -2.26 -11.07 -8.16
CA GLU A 153 -3.51 -11.54 -7.51
C GLU A 153 -4.01 -10.57 -6.42
N ASN A 154 -3.25 -9.51 -6.11
CA ASN A 154 -3.61 -8.51 -5.10
C ASN A 154 -4.46 -7.39 -5.71
N PRO A 155 -5.46 -6.81 -5.01
CA PRO A 155 -6.05 -7.32 -3.77
C PRO A 155 -6.93 -8.55 -4.02
N GLY A 156 -6.74 -9.61 -3.23
CA GLY A 156 -7.55 -10.82 -3.33
C GLY A 156 -8.97 -10.63 -2.77
N THR A 157 -9.92 -11.45 -3.21
CA THR A 157 -11.33 -11.36 -2.78
C THR A 157 -11.49 -11.41 -1.25
N LYS A 158 -10.74 -12.28 -0.56
CA LYS A 158 -10.79 -12.37 0.91
C LYS A 158 -10.32 -11.10 1.61
N LEU A 159 -9.33 -10.40 1.04
CA LEU A 159 -8.84 -9.14 1.58
C LEU A 159 -9.96 -8.10 1.50
N LEU A 160 -10.59 -7.94 0.34
CA LEU A 160 -11.67 -6.98 0.11
C LEU A 160 -12.95 -7.32 0.90
N GLN A 161 -13.20 -8.59 1.20
CA GLN A 161 -14.32 -9.01 2.06
C GLN A 161 -14.23 -8.48 3.50
N GLY A 162 -13.01 -8.26 4.01
CA GLY A 162 -12.79 -7.75 5.36
C GLY A 162 -12.91 -6.22 5.51
N LEU A 163 -13.05 -5.51 4.39
CA LEU A 163 -12.97 -4.04 4.35
C LEU A 163 -14.36 -3.38 4.29
N ASP A 164 -14.46 -2.21 4.92
CA ASP A 164 -15.48 -1.23 4.59
C ASP A 164 -15.11 -0.53 3.28
N LYS A 165 -15.80 -0.90 2.20
CA LYS A 165 -15.53 -0.41 0.84
C LYS A 165 -15.76 1.09 0.65
N ARG A 166 -16.42 1.77 1.59
CA ARG A 166 -16.57 3.24 1.58
C ARG A 166 -15.26 3.95 1.89
N HIS A 167 -14.32 3.24 2.51
CA HIS A 167 -13.01 3.71 2.94
C HIS A 167 -11.88 2.98 2.20
N GLU A 168 -12.13 2.55 0.97
CA GLU A 168 -11.21 1.79 0.14
C GLU A 168 -11.21 2.31 -1.30
N LEU A 169 -10.05 2.31 -1.94
CA LEU A 169 -9.88 2.68 -3.34
C LEU A 169 -8.87 1.75 -4.02
N VAL A 170 -9.35 0.94 -4.96
CA VAL A 170 -8.48 0.08 -5.76
C VAL A 170 -7.92 0.83 -6.96
N ILE A 171 -6.61 0.82 -7.13
CA ILE A 171 -5.94 1.31 -8.34
C ILE A 171 -5.76 0.13 -9.30
N GLU A 172 -6.61 0.03 -10.34
CA GLU A 172 -6.38 -0.87 -11.49
C GLU A 172 -5.15 -0.38 -12.24
N LEU A 173 -3.97 -0.85 -11.81
CA LEU A 173 -2.69 -0.32 -12.25
C LEU A 173 -2.46 -0.59 -13.75
N PHE A 174 -2.83 -1.78 -14.23
CA PHE A 174 -2.59 -2.23 -15.61
C PHE A 174 -3.87 -2.31 -16.45
N GLY A 175 -4.71 -1.28 -16.35
CA GLY A 175 -6.08 -1.27 -16.86
C GLY A 175 -6.23 -1.19 -18.37
N GLU A 176 -5.19 -0.82 -19.12
CA GLU A 176 -5.15 -0.88 -20.59
C GLU A 176 -4.85 -2.29 -21.12
N ASN A 177 -4.34 -3.17 -20.25
CA ASN A 177 -3.92 -4.52 -20.60
C ASN A 177 -4.82 -5.61 -19.98
N THR A 178 -5.71 -5.24 -19.07
CA THR A 178 -6.55 -6.17 -18.34
C THR A 178 -8.01 -5.69 -18.28
N ASP A 179 -8.91 -6.64 -18.04
CA ASP A 179 -10.35 -6.45 -17.83
C ASP A 179 -10.74 -6.87 -16.40
N ASN A 180 -9.81 -6.79 -15.43
CA ASN A 180 -10.03 -7.29 -14.07
C ASN A 180 -11.22 -6.61 -13.40
N TRP A 181 -11.29 -5.28 -13.45
CA TRP A 181 -12.42 -4.53 -12.89
C TRP A 181 -13.76 -5.01 -13.47
N GLU A 182 -13.83 -5.36 -14.76
CA GLU A 182 -15.07 -5.80 -15.40
C GLU A 182 -15.43 -7.21 -14.94
N ARG A 183 -14.47 -8.15 -14.97
CA ARG A 183 -14.66 -9.53 -14.52
C ARG A 183 -15.00 -9.62 -13.03
N ARG A 184 -14.43 -8.74 -12.22
CA ARG A 184 -14.65 -8.68 -10.76
C ARG A 184 -15.78 -7.74 -10.35
N LYS A 185 -16.57 -7.22 -11.31
CA LYS A 185 -17.71 -6.32 -11.04
C LYS A 185 -17.31 -5.12 -10.16
N GLY A 186 -16.27 -4.40 -10.59
CA GLY A 186 -15.67 -3.32 -9.82
C GLY A 186 -15.07 -3.80 -8.52
N TYR A 187 -14.27 -4.89 -8.53
CA TYR A 187 -13.63 -5.42 -7.32
C TYR A 187 -14.63 -5.72 -6.19
N GLU A 188 -15.65 -6.51 -6.53
CA GLU A 188 -16.75 -6.83 -5.64
C GLU A 188 -17.45 -5.54 -5.14
N ASP A 189 -17.82 -4.62 -6.04
CA ASP A 189 -18.46 -3.33 -5.71
C ASP A 189 -17.60 -2.35 -4.88
N THR A 190 -16.28 -2.44 -4.99
CA THR A 190 -15.32 -1.52 -4.37
C THR A 190 -14.99 -0.34 -5.31
N PRO A 191 -14.92 0.91 -4.82
CA PRO A 191 -14.45 2.03 -5.63
C PRO A 191 -13.09 1.76 -6.26
N PHE A 192 -12.91 2.13 -7.52
CA PHE A 192 -11.63 1.92 -8.21
C PHE A 192 -11.30 3.03 -9.21
N LEU A 193 -10.00 3.22 -9.45
CA LEU A 193 -9.46 4.04 -10.53
C LEU A 193 -8.83 3.14 -11.59
N ARG A 194 -9.09 3.43 -12.86
CA ARG A 194 -8.43 2.76 -13.99
C ARG A 194 -7.19 3.56 -14.41
N CYS A 195 -6.02 2.98 -14.22
CA CYS A 195 -4.74 3.60 -14.58
C CYS A 195 -4.17 3.00 -15.87
N ASN A 196 -3.16 3.70 -16.38
CA ASN A 196 -2.35 3.27 -17.51
C ASN A 196 -0.88 3.13 -17.07
N VAL A 197 -0.27 1.99 -17.35
CA VAL A 197 1.20 1.83 -17.20
C VAL A 197 1.81 1.75 -18.60
N SER A 198 2.32 2.90 -19.04
CA SER A 198 2.98 3.02 -20.35
C SER A 198 4.45 2.61 -20.34
N ASN A 199 5.07 2.45 -19.17
CA ASN A 199 6.49 2.17 -19.04
C ASN A 199 6.79 1.18 -17.90
N PHE A 200 7.73 0.27 -18.13
CA PHE A 200 8.25 -0.66 -17.12
C PHE A 200 9.76 -0.54 -17.02
N GLY A 201 10.26 -0.13 -15.85
CA GLY A 201 11.69 -0.08 -15.55
C GLY A 201 12.48 0.91 -16.41
N GLU A 202 11.84 2.00 -16.85
CA GLU A 202 12.42 3.05 -17.69
C GLU A 202 13.03 2.53 -19.00
N LYS A 203 12.53 1.39 -19.51
CA LYS A 203 12.99 0.84 -20.78
C LYS A 203 12.68 1.82 -21.90
N ASN A 204 13.72 2.16 -22.67
CA ASN A 204 13.59 3.00 -23.85
C ASN A 204 12.94 2.21 -24.98
N GLY A 205 11.92 2.79 -25.62
CA GLY A 205 11.25 2.22 -26.78
C GLY A 205 10.01 3.01 -27.18
N LEU A 206 9.67 3.01 -28.47
CA LEU A 206 8.42 3.58 -28.95
C LEU A 206 7.30 2.55 -28.70
N TYR A 207 6.49 2.78 -27.68
CA TYR A 207 5.37 1.92 -27.30
C TYR A 207 4.19 2.74 -26.78
N GLY A 208 2.97 2.30 -27.09
CA GLY A 208 1.75 2.88 -26.55
C GLY A 208 0.51 2.13 -27.02
N LYS A 209 -0.44 1.91 -26.11
CA LYS A 209 -1.74 1.30 -26.40
C LYS A 209 -2.86 2.36 -26.48
N LEU A 210 -2.70 3.34 -27.37
CA LEU A 210 -3.58 4.52 -27.46
C LEU A 210 -5.07 4.15 -27.52
N LYS A 211 -5.45 3.18 -28.37
CA LYS A 211 -6.86 2.71 -28.49
C LYS A 211 -7.40 2.07 -27.21
N ALA A 212 -6.58 1.36 -26.45
CA ALA A 212 -7.03 0.70 -25.23
C ALA A 212 -7.14 1.67 -24.04
N SER A 213 -6.45 2.80 -24.12
CA SER A 213 -6.47 3.88 -23.14
C SER A 213 -7.63 4.86 -23.34
N GLU A 214 -8.39 4.75 -24.43
CA GLU A 214 -9.58 5.55 -24.65
C GLU A 214 -10.65 5.25 -23.55
N PRO A 215 -11.41 6.27 -23.11
CA PRO A 215 -12.49 6.07 -22.16
C PRO A 215 -13.49 5.07 -22.73
N LYS A 216 -13.66 3.92 -22.06
CA LYS A 216 -14.77 3.02 -22.34
C LYS A 216 -16.04 3.67 -21.80
N HIS A 217 -16.72 4.49 -22.62
CA HIS A 217 -18.00 5.07 -22.24
C HIS A 217 -19.04 3.95 -22.07
N ARG A 218 -19.51 3.72 -20.85
CA ARG A 218 -20.77 3.02 -20.62
C ARG A 218 -21.89 3.97 -21.07
N THR A 219 -22.50 3.70 -22.22
CA THR A 219 -23.87 4.17 -22.47
C THR A 219 -24.76 3.45 -21.46
N THR A 220 -25.11 4.13 -20.38
CA THR A 220 -26.23 3.72 -19.54
C THR A 220 -27.50 3.96 -20.36
N SER A 221 -28.02 2.91 -21.00
CA SER A 221 -29.41 2.90 -21.44
C SER A 221 -30.29 3.01 -20.19
N ARG A 222 -31.11 4.07 -20.15
CA ARG A 222 -32.14 4.33 -19.13
C ARG A 222 -33.12 3.17 -18.99
#